data_AF-A0A090RJH0-F1
#
_entry.id   AF-A0A090RJH0-F1
#
_cell.length_a   1.000
_cell.length_b   1.000
_cell.length_c   1.000
_cell.angle_alpha   90.00
_cell.angle_beta   90.00
_cell.angle_gamma   90.00
#
_symmetry.space_group_name_H-M   'P 1'
#
loop_
_entity.id
_entity.type
_entity.pdbx_description
1 polymer ?
#
loop_
_entity_poly.entity_id
_entity_poly.type
_entity_poly.pdbx_seq_one_letter_code
_entity_poly.pdbx_strand_id
1 'polypeptide(L)'
;MTEELNSHLLKSNCLITSQPDWGSVRISYTGKQIDREKLLRYIVSFRNHNEFHEQCVERIFTDIMKYCQPELLTVYARYTRRGGLDINPYRTNMAKRQAITSAWLANKCQDDDKSSKSADFAGLDWLTH
;
A
#
# COMPACT_ATOMS: atom_id res chain seq x y z
N MET A 1 -1.34 -16.27 3.50
CA MET A 1 -1.82 -16.02 4.87
C MET A 1 -2.08 -14.54 5.01
N THR A 2 -3.19 -14.15 5.64
CA THR A 2 -3.50 -12.75 5.97
C THR A 2 -3.56 -12.63 7.48
N GLU A 3 -2.86 -11.67 8.05
CA GLU A 3 -2.85 -11.43 9.49
C GLU A 3 -2.78 -9.94 9.84
N GLU A 4 -3.09 -9.62 11.09
CA GLU A 4 -2.97 -8.29 11.65
C GLU A 4 -2.16 -8.35 12.96
N LEU A 5 -1.17 -7.47 13.07
CA LEU A 5 -0.31 -7.33 14.22
C LEU A 5 -0.45 -5.92 14.79
N ASN A 6 -0.53 -5.83 16.13
CA ASN A 6 -0.74 -4.58 16.84
C ASN A 6 0.38 -4.37 17.88
N SER A 7 0.87 -3.14 18.01
CA SER A 7 1.84 -2.76 19.05
C SER A 7 1.51 -1.37 19.59
N HIS A 8 1.46 -1.25 20.92
CA HIS A 8 1.28 0.01 21.64
C HIS A 8 2.61 0.64 22.08
N LEU A 9 3.73 0.11 21.59
CA LEU A 9 5.08 0.46 22.04
C LEU A 9 5.81 1.39 21.06
N LEU A 10 5.11 1.91 20.05
CA LEU A 10 5.69 2.86 19.12
C LEU A 10 5.97 4.17 19.86
N LYS A 11 7.25 4.52 19.91
CA LYS A 11 7.71 5.79 20.43
C LYS A 11 8.81 6.30 19.54
N SER A 12 8.74 7.58 19.16
CA SER A 12 9.80 8.33 18.50
C SER A 12 9.98 9.67 19.22
N ASN A 13 10.81 10.55 18.67
CA ASN A 13 10.93 11.93 19.13
C ASN A 13 10.49 12.86 17.99
N CYS A 14 9.80 13.93 18.35
CA CYS A 14 9.44 14.99 17.43
C CYS A 14 10.71 15.62 16.86
N LEU A 15 10.83 15.70 15.52
CA LEU A 15 12.02 16.21 14.86
C LEU A 15 12.40 17.65 15.27
N ILE A 16 11.41 18.49 15.58
CA ILE A 16 11.62 19.91 15.90
C ILE A 16 11.92 20.12 17.38
N THR A 17 11.19 19.44 18.27
CA THR A 17 11.23 19.70 19.72
C THR A 17 12.01 18.66 20.51
N SER A 18 12.37 17.54 19.88
CA SER A 18 12.94 16.34 20.51
C SER A 18 12.08 15.72 21.63
N GLN A 19 10.86 16.23 21.85
CA GLN A 19 9.94 15.67 22.83
C GLN A 19 9.43 14.30 22.36
N PRO A 20 9.15 13.36 23.28
CA PRO A 20 8.71 12.03 22.93
C PRO A 20 7.31 12.01 22.29
N ASP A 21 7.18 11.32 21.17
CA ASP A 21 5.92 11.01 20.50
C ASP A 21 5.53 9.58 20.76
N TRP A 22 4.35 9.37 21.36
CA TRP A 22 3.83 8.05 21.68
C TRP A 22 2.70 7.68 20.73
N GLY A 23 2.63 6.40 20.35
CA GLY A 23 1.57 5.92 19.49
C GLY A 23 1.37 4.41 19.54
N SER A 24 0.30 3.98 18.91
CA SER A 24 0.06 2.59 18.57
C SER A 24 0.20 2.39 17.07
N VAL A 25 0.74 1.26 16.65
CA VAL A 25 0.84 0.87 15.26
C VAL A 25 0.13 -0.46 15.02
N ARG A 26 -0.62 -0.49 13.92
CA ARG A 26 -1.31 -1.66 13.39
C ARG A 26 -0.76 -1.97 12.02
N ILE A 27 -0.35 -3.23 11.83
CA ILE A 27 0.25 -3.74 10.60
C ILE A 27 -0.63 -4.88 10.12
N SER A 28 -1.35 -4.66 9.03
CA SER A 28 -2.16 -5.68 8.36
C SER A 28 -1.47 -6.07 7.06
N TYR A 29 -1.29 -7.37 6.83
CA TYR A 29 -0.58 -7.83 5.64
C TYR A 29 -1.05 -9.19 5.14
N THR A 30 -0.76 -9.45 3.86
CA THR A 30 -0.92 -10.76 3.21
C THR A 30 0.43 -11.20 2.66
N GLY A 31 0.92 -12.37 3.07
CA GLY A 31 2.21 -12.89 2.63
C GLY A 31 2.78 -13.97 3.54
N LYS A 32 4.12 -14.09 3.55
CA LYS A 32 4.86 -14.96 4.48
C LYS A 32 4.74 -14.44 5.91
N GLN A 33 4.73 -15.33 6.90
CA GLN A 33 4.63 -14.94 8.30
C GLN A 33 5.83 -14.09 8.72
N ILE A 34 5.57 -12.93 9.33
CA ILE A 34 6.59 -12.04 9.87
C ILE A 34 7.00 -12.53 11.25
N ASP A 35 8.30 -12.54 11.51
CA ASP A 35 8.87 -12.84 12.81
C ASP A 35 8.48 -11.74 13.82
N ARG A 36 7.64 -12.12 14.80
CA ARG A 36 7.05 -11.18 15.77
C ARG A 36 8.11 -10.57 16.69
N GLU A 37 9.16 -11.30 17.05
CA GLU A 37 10.21 -10.78 17.92
C GLU A 37 11.04 -9.74 17.18
N LYS A 38 11.45 -10.03 15.94
CA LYS A 38 12.19 -9.08 15.11
C LYS A 38 11.37 -7.83 14.81
N LEU A 39 10.08 -8.00 14.51
CA LEU A 39 9.17 -6.87 14.30
C LEU A 39 9.06 -6.00 15.55
N LEU A 40 8.89 -6.61 16.73
CA LEU A 40 8.82 -5.85 17.98
C LEU A 40 10.13 -5.09 18.26
N ARG A 41 11.29 -5.74 18.10
CA ARG A 41 12.60 -5.09 18.23
C ARG A 41 12.75 -3.92 17.26
N TYR A 42 12.29 -4.10 16.02
CA TYR A 42 12.27 -3.05 15.01
C TYR A 42 11.40 -1.85 15.45
N ILE A 43 10.16 -2.08 15.89
CA ILE A 43 9.28 -1.00 16.39
C ILE A 43 9.90 -0.28 17.59
N VAL A 44 10.51 -1.01 18.53
CA VAL A 44 11.16 -0.43 19.71
C VAL A 44 12.41 0.37 19.35
N SER A 45 13.07 0.08 18.23
CA SER A 45 14.27 0.81 17.78
C SER A 45 13.99 2.29 17.49
N PHE A 46 12.74 2.66 17.18
CA PHE A 46 12.34 4.06 16.93
C PHE A 46 12.44 4.97 18.15
N ARG A 47 12.61 4.42 19.36
CA ARG A 47 12.57 5.20 20.62
C ARG A 47 13.50 6.41 20.64
N ASN A 48 14.63 6.34 19.96
CA ASN A 48 15.63 7.41 19.93
C ASN A 48 15.73 8.10 18.56
N HIS A 49 14.78 7.85 17.65
CA HIS A 49 14.76 8.47 16.32
C HIS A 49 13.96 9.77 16.34
N ASN A 50 14.49 10.78 15.67
CA ASN A 50 13.83 12.06 15.46
C ASN A 50 13.16 12.04 14.07
N GLU A 51 11.83 11.94 14.02
CA GLU A 51 11.07 11.83 12.76
C GLU A 51 9.69 12.50 12.90
N PHE A 52 9.13 12.97 11.77
CA PHE A 52 7.70 13.30 11.72
C PHE A 52 6.85 12.02 11.73
N HIS A 53 5.60 12.12 12.18
CA HIS A 53 4.71 10.96 12.34
C HIS A 53 4.48 10.22 11.02
N GLU A 54 4.30 10.96 9.93
CA GLU A 54 4.10 10.46 8.58
C GLU A 54 5.34 9.75 8.06
N GLN A 55 6.52 10.33 8.30
CA GLN A 55 7.79 9.75 7.88
C GLN A 55 8.08 8.43 8.62
N CYS A 56 7.76 8.38 9.92
CA CYS A 56 7.89 7.16 10.71
C CYS A 56 7.03 6.02 10.14
N VAL A 57 5.76 6.30 9.79
CA VAL A 57 4.87 5.29 9.19
C VAL A 57 5.32 4.89 7.78
N GLU A 58 5.78 5.83 6.97
CA GLU A 58 6.33 5.53 5.64
C GLU A 58 7.57 4.64 5.74
N ARG A 59 8.44 4.88 6.73
CA ARG A 59 9.62 4.06 6.99
C ARG A 59 9.25 2.65 7.41
N ILE A 60 8.31 2.49 8.35
CA ILE A 60 7.79 1.17 8.74
C ILE A 60 7.25 0.44 7.52
N PHE A 61 6.45 1.11 6.69
CA PHE A 61 5.90 0.51 5.48
C PHE A 61 6.98 0.07 4.49
N THR A 62 7.92 0.96 4.15
CA THR A 62 8.97 0.70 3.16
C THR A 62 9.95 -0.39 3.61
N ASP A 63 10.34 -0.42 4.88
CA ASP A 63 11.22 -1.45 5.42
C ASP A 63 10.53 -2.83 5.44
N ILE A 64 9.26 -2.91 5.85
CA ILE A 64 8.52 -4.18 5.80
C ILE A 64 8.33 -4.64 4.34
N MET A 65 8.00 -3.74 3.41
CA MET A 65 7.93 -4.08 1.99
C MET A 65 9.25 -4.65 1.47
N LYS A 66 10.39 -4.06 1.87
CA LYS A 66 11.72 -4.47 1.41
C LYS A 66 12.16 -5.81 1.98
N TYR A 67 12.04 -6.00 3.30
CA TYR A 67 12.60 -7.15 4.00
C TYR A 67 11.64 -8.33 4.14
N CYS A 68 10.34 -8.07 4.29
CA CYS A 68 9.33 -9.12 4.45
C CYS A 68 8.61 -9.45 3.14
N GLN A 69 8.67 -8.55 2.15
CA GLN A 69 8.08 -8.72 0.82
C GLN A 69 6.62 -9.25 0.84
N PRO A 70 5.72 -8.68 1.67
CA PRO A 70 4.31 -9.04 1.62
C PRO A 70 3.70 -8.62 0.29
N GLU A 71 2.69 -9.37 -0.16
CA GLU A 71 1.91 -9.02 -1.36
C GLU A 71 1.04 -7.78 -1.10
N LEU A 72 0.37 -7.76 0.05
CA LEU A 72 -0.43 -6.65 0.53
C LEU A 72 0.09 -6.20 1.89
N LEU A 73 0.22 -4.89 2.08
CA LEU A 73 0.64 -4.29 3.33
C LEU A 73 -0.16 -3.02 3.58
N THR A 74 -0.61 -2.87 4.82
CA THR A 74 -1.20 -1.66 5.37
C THR A 74 -0.56 -1.39 6.72
N VAL A 75 0.00 -0.19 6.89
CA VAL A 75 0.53 0.31 8.16
C VAL A 75 -0.31 1.50 8.58
N TYR A 76 -0.86 1.43 9.78
CA TYR A 76 -1.68 2.49 10.36
C TYR A 76 -1.17 2.81 11.76
N ALA A 77 -0.83 4.06 12.01
CA ALA A 77 -0.44 4.50 13.35
C ALA A 77 -1.46 5.51 13.92
N ARG A 78 -1.58 5.50 15.24
CA ARG A 78 -2.37 6.45 16.01
C ARG A 78 -1.49 7.07 17.08
N TYR A 79 -1.12 8.33 16.92
CA TYR A 79 -0.31 9.05 17.89
C TYR A 79 -1.17 9.73 18.95
N THR A 80 -0.61 9.88 20.14
CA THR A 80 -1.20 10.69 21.20
C THR A 80 -1.24 12.16 20.78
N ARG A 81 -2.27 12.88 21.24
CA ARG A 81 -2.49 14.27 20.85
C ARG A 81 -1.34 15.20 21.26
N ARG A 82 -1.06 16.20 20.42
CA ARG A 82 -0.26 17.39 20.76
C ARG A 82 -1.05 18.64 20.42
N GLY A 83 -1.09 19.62 21.34
CA GLY A 83 -1.84 20.86 21.11
C GLY A 83 -3.34 20.65 20.82
N GLY A 84 -3.92 19.55 21.31
CA GLY A 84 -5.32 19.18 21.05
C GLY A 84 -5.59 18.42 19.74
N LEU A 85 -4.58 18.22 18.89
CA LEU A 85 -4.71 17.54 17.59
C LEU A 85 -4.12 16.13 17.63
N ASP A 86 -4.82 15.17 17.04
CA ASP A 86 -4.33 13.82 16.77
C ASP A 86 -3.86 13.67 15.33
N ILE A 87 -2.79 12.89 15.15
CA ILE A 87 -2.22 12.56 13.85
C ILE A 87 -2.24 11.03 13.73
N ASN A 88 -2.93 10.53 12.70
CA ASN A 88 -3.13 9.10 12.49
C ASN A 88 -2.72 8.70 11.06
N PRO A 89 -1.41 8.60 10.76
CA PRO A 89 -0.95 8.32 9.41
C PRO A 89 -1.33 6.90 8.97
N TYR A 90 -1.72 6.77 7.72
CA TYR A 90 -2.17 5.52 7.09
C TYR A 90 -1.46 5.32 5.75
N ARG A 91 -0.86 4.16 5.53
CA ARG A 91 -0.18 3.81 4.28
C ARG A 91 -0.53 2.39 3.84
N THR A 92 -0.89 2.20 2.56
CA THR A 92 -1.24 0.89 2.01
C THR A 92 -0.84 0.74 0.54
N ASN A 93 -0.56 -0.50 0.10
CA ASN A 93 -0.45 -0.85 -1.32
C ASN A 93 -1.73 -1.51 -1.90
N MET A 94 -2.78 -1.70 -1.12
CA MET A 94 -4.00 -2.40 -1.57
C MET A 94 -4.69 -1.68 -2.75
N ALA A 95 -4.64 -0.34 -2.79
CA ALA A 95 -5.20 0.44 -3.89
C ALA A 95 -4.50 0.20 -5.25
N LYS A 96 -3.19 -0.11 -5.25
CA LYS A 96 -2.46 -0.47 -6.49
C LYS A 96 -3.02 -1.75 -7.11
N ARG A 97 -3.48 -2.71 -6.31
CA ARG A 97 -4.07 -3.97 -6.81
C ARG A 97 -5.45 -3.74 -7.43
N GLN A 98 -6.26 -2.85 -6.87
CA GLN A 98 -7.57 -2.48 -7.43
C GLN A 98 -7.42 -1.77 -8.77
N ALA A 99 -6.48 -0.82 -8.90
CA ALA A 99 -6.23 -0.10 -10.15
C ALA A 99 -5.81 -1.04 -11.30
N ILE A 100 -4.95 -2.05 -11.03
CA ILE A 100 -4.56 -3.06 -12.04
C ILE A 100 -5.76 -3.92 -12.46
N THR A 101 -6.61 -4.32 -11.51
CA THR A 101 -7.77 -5.17 -11.79
C THR A 101 -8.82 -4.42 -12.62
N SER A 102 -9.09 -3.16 -12.28
CA SER A 102 -10.02 -2.30 -13.03
C SER A 102 -9.49 -1.94 -14.41
N ALA A 103 -8.18 -1.68 -14.56
CA ALA A 103 -7.57 -1.40 -15.86
C ALA A 103 -7.59 -2.63 -16.79
N TRP A 104 -7.37 -3.84 -16.26
CA TRP A 104 -7.46 -5.09 -17.04
C TRP A 104 -8.91 -5.39 -17.46
N LEU A 105 -9.89 -5.16 -16.58
CA LEU A 105 -11.33 -5.25 -16.91
C LEU A 105 -11.75 -4.22 -17.96
N ALA A 106 -11.26 -2.99 -17.89
CA ALA A 106 -11.53 -1.95 -18.87
C ALA A 106 -10.97 -2.29 -20.26
N ASN A 107 -9.77 -2.88 -20.33
CA ASN A 107 -9.16 -3.29 -21.60
C ASN A 107 -9.83 -4.53 -22.20
N LYS A 108 -10.34 -5.47 -21.38
CA LYS A 108 -11.13 -6.61 -21.88
C LYS A 108 -12.39 -6.17 -22.63
N CYS A 109 -13.05 -5.12 -22.14
CA CYS A 109 -14.25 -4.56 -22.79
C CYS A 109 -13.96 -3.95 -24.18
N GLN A 110 -12.69 -3.63 -24.49
CA GLN A 110 -12.29 -3.09 -25.80
C GLN A 110 -11.82 -4.16 -26.78
N ASP A 111 -11.40 -5.34 -26.30
CA ASP A 111 -10.99 -6.45 -27.16
C ASP A 111 -12.18 -7.32 -27.60
N ASP A 112 -13.25 -7.37 -26.81
CA ASP A 112 -14.50 -8.09 -27.16
C ASP A 112 -15.29 -7.40 -28.31
N ASP A 113 -14.96 -6.16 -28.69
CA ASP A 113 -15.60 -5.41 -29.81
C ASP A 113 -14.90 -5.63 -31.16
N LYS A 114 -13.82 -6.42 -31.22
CA LYS A 114 -13.05 -6.66 -32.46
C LYS A 114 -13.30 -8.00 -33.14
N SER A 115 -14.19 -8.86 -32.63
CA SER A 115 -14.47 -10.17 -33.23
C SER A 115 -15.66 -10.21 -34.20
N SER A 116 -16.23 -9.07 -34.62
CA SER A 116 -17.39 -9.05 -35.52
C SER A 116 -17.21 -8.13 -36.73
N LYS A 117 -16.13 -8.29 -37.50
CA LYS A 117 -16.07 -7.83 -38.90
C LYS A 117 -15.17 -8.75 -39.75
N SER A 118 -15.78 -9.77 -40.35
CA SER A 118 -15.23 -10.44 -41.55
C SER A 118 -16.35 -11.11 -42.33
N ALA A 119 -16.24 -11.06 -43.67
CA ALA A 119 -17.20 -11.38 -44.74
C ALA A 119 -18.03 -10.12 -45.14
N ASP A 120 -17.89 -9.55 -46.34
CA ASP A 120 -17.92 -10.22 -47.63
C ASP A 120 -16.84 -9.76 -48.63
N PHE A 121 -16.36 -10.72 -49.43
CA PHE A 121 -15.55 -10.54 -50.63
C PHE A 121 -16.40 -10.98 -51.84
N ALA A 122 -16.20 -10.30 -52.98
CA ALA A 122 -16.27 -10.78 -54.38
C ALA A 122 -17.30 -10.09 -55.31
N GLY A 123 -16.79 -9.62 -56.46
CA GLY A 123 -17.58 -9.33 -57.67
C GLY A 123 -16.89 -8.36 -58.64
N LEU A 124 -16.18 -8.88 -59.64
CA LEU A 124 -15.50 -8.15 -60.74
C LEU A 124 -16.47 -7.68 -61.86
N ASP A 125 -16.19 -6.47 -62.37
CA ASP A 125 -16.15 -5.98 -63.78
C ASP A 125 -17.28 -6.27 -64.79
N TRP A 126 -17.88 -5.22 -65.40
CA TRP A 126 -18.37 -5.14 -66.81
C TRP A 126 -18.57 -3.69 -67.33
N LEU A 127 -17.70 -3.25 -68.27
CA LEU A 127 -17.91 -2.48 -69.53
C LEU A 127 -18.56 -1.06 -69.64
N THR A 128 -17.77 -0.15 -70.23
CA THR A 128 -18.06 0.90 -71.27
C THR A 128 -19.28 1.83 -71.14
N HIS A 129 -19.04 3.14 -70.96
CA HIS A 129 -19.10 4.24 -71.96
C HIS A 129 -18.64 5.55 -71.30
#